data_AF-A0A2Z3XAJ3-F1
#
_entry.id   AF-A0A2Z3XAJ3-F1
#
_cell.length_a   1.000
_cell.length_b   1.000
_cell.length_c   1.000
_cell.angle_alpha   90.00
_cell.angle_beta   90.00
_cell.angle_gamma   90.00
#
_symmetry.space_group_name_H-M   'P 1'
#
loop_
_entity.id
_entity.type
_entity.pdbx_description
1 polymer ?
#
loop_
_entity_poly.entity_id
_entity_poly.type
_entity_poly.pdbx_seq_one_letter_code
_entity_poly.pdbx_strand_id
1 'polypeptide(L)'
;MRRLFLCAIPLALFSSYAAAVKVEVLQTKLDHPWSLAFLPDNRGILITLKGGQLRLWQPDKGLSDPLTGVPKVWANGQGGLLDVALAPDFAQSRRVWLSFAEVDSEGKAGTAVGYGRLSDDLKHLQAFQTVFRQQPKLSTGNHFGGRMVFDGHGYLFIGLGENNQRATAQELDKLQGKVVRLTDEGKTPPDNPFVNQSGARAEIWSYGIRNPQGMAMNPWSDALWLNEHGPRGGDEINIPARGKNYGWPIATWGINYSGLKIPEARGQIVAGTEQPIFYWEKSPAVSGMAFYHSNTFPQWRQKLFIGALKDKEVIVLSVKGNAVTEDGRILQDRGQRIRDVRVGPDGYLYVLTDESDGELLKVSP
;
A
#
# COMPACT_ATOMS: atom_id res chain seq x y z
N MET A 1 -1.50 66.87 -16.52
CA MET A 1 -1.77 65.92 -15.42
C MET A 1 -2.29 64.62 -16.00
N ARG A 2 -1.42 63.59 -16.17
CA ARG A 2 -1.84 62.24 -16.58
C ARG A 2 -1.99 61.39 -15.33
N ARG A 3 -3.21 60.93 -15.02
CA ARG A 3 -3.50 60.04 -13.89
C ARG A 3 -3.20 58.61 -14.31
N LEU A 4 -2.19 57.99 -13.69
CA LEU A 4 -1.98 56.54 -13.73
C LEU A 4 -3.10 55.89 -12.91
N PHE A 5 -3.86 54.99 -13.54
CA PHE A 5 -4.70 54.03 -12.82
C PHE A 5 -3.81 52.82 -12.46
N LEU A 6 -3.48 52.67 -11.17
CA LEU A 6 -2.96 51.41 -10.65
C LEU A 6 -4.10 50.39 -10.63
N CYS A 7 -4.00 49.38 -11.48
CA CYS A 7 -4.84 48.20 -11.43
C CYS A 7 -4.30 47.29 -10.32
N ALA A 8 -4.95 47.28 -9.15
CA ALA A 8 -4.64 46.36 -8.08
C ALA A 8 -5.18 44.97 -8.45
N ILE A 9 -4.28 44.03 -8.76
CA ILE A 9 -4.62 42.62 -8.91
C ILE A 9 -4.83 42.04 -7.50
N PRO A 10 -6.00 41.48 -7.17
CA PRO A 10 -6.18 40.86 -5.87
C PRO A 10 -5.36 39.57 -5.83
N LEU A 11 -4.38 39.52 -4.94
CA LEU A 11 -3.64 38.31 -4.62
C LEU A 11 -4.60 37.39 -3.85
N ALA A 12 -5.18 36.39 -4.52
CA ALA A 12 -5.97 35.36 -3.85
C ALA A 12 -5.02 34.48 -3.01
N LEU A 13 -4.96 34.75 -1.71
CA LEU A 13 -4.34 33.87 -0.73
C LEU A 13 -5.24 32.63 -0.59
N PHE A 14 -4.92 31.55 -1.30
CA PHE A 14 -5.49 30.24 -1.01
C PHE A 14 -4.86 29.70 0.28
N SER A 15 -5.48 30.02 1.41
CA SER A 15 -5.24 29.30 2.65
C SER A 15 -6.20 28.10 2.68
N SER A 16 -5.79 26.97 2.08
CA SER A 16 -6.53 25.71 2.24
C SER A 16 -6.15 25.09 3.58
N TYR A 17 -6.71 25.62 4.66
CA TYR A 17 -6.81 24.81 5.87
C TYR A 17 -7.68 23.61 5.52
N ALA A 18 -7.08 22.43 5.45
CA ALA A 18 -7.84 21.19 5.48
C ALA A 18 -8.80 21.27 6.66
N ALA A 19 -10.08 20.98 6.44
CA ALA A 19 -11.09 21.06 7.48
C ALA A 19 -10.65 20.24 8.71
N ALA A 20 -10.86 20.79 9.91
CA ALA A 20 -10.50 20.12 11.15
C ALA A 20 -11.22 18.77 11.23
N VAL A 21 -10.47 17.67 11.29
CA VAL A 21 -11.03 16.31 11.38
C VAL A 21 -11.32 15.94 12.83
N LYS A 22 -12.36 15.15 13.04
CA LYS A 22 -12.61 14.48 14.32
C LYS A 22 -11.90 13.13 14.31
N VAL A 23 -11.24 12.82 15.43
CA VAL A 23 -10.47 11.59 15.60
C VAL A 23 -10.92 10.89 16.86
N GLU A 24 -11.39 9.67 16.72
CA GLU A 24 -11.69 8.75 17.80
C GLU A 24 -10.62 7.65 17.85
N VAL A 25 -10.04 7.41 19.02
CA VAL A 25 -9.08 6.33 19.24
C VAL A 25 -9.85 5.08 19.64
N LEU A 26 -9.90 4.10 18.75
CA LEU A 26 -10.65 2.85 18.94
C LEU A 26 -9.85 1.79 19.72
N GLN A 27 -8.53 1.79 19.54
CA GLN A 27 -7.61 0.85 20.18
C GLN A 27 -6.22 1.47 20.24
N THR A 28 -5.52 1.27 21.36
CA THR A 28 -4.10 1.63 21.55
C THR A 28 -3.27 0.37 21.78
N LYS A 29 -1.95 0.52 21.99
CA LYS A 29 -1.01 -0.57 22.30
C LYS A 29 -0.96 -1.64 21.22
N LEU A 30 -1.11 -1.22 19.97
CA LEU A 30 -0.88 -2.07 18.81
C LEU A 30 0.60 -2.01 18.46
N ASP A 31 1.32 -3.12 18.62
CA ASP A 31 2.75 -3.16 18.27
C ASP A 31 2.93 -3.21 16.75
N HIS A 32 3.25 -2.06 16.14
CA HIS A 32 3.44 -1.87 14.71
C HIS A 32 2.34 -2.54 13.86
N PRO A 33 1.07 -2.11 13.99
CA PRO A 33 -0.01 -2.64 13.17
C PRO A 33 0.25 -2.31 11.70
N TRP A 34 0.18 -3.30 10.81
CA TRP A 34 0.53 -3.14 9.39
C TRP A 34 -0.68 -2.95 8.50
N SER A 35 -1.76 -3.70 8.73
CA SER A 35 -3.01 -3.53 8.01
C SER A 35 -4.23 -4.01 8.77
N LEU A 36 -5.40 -3.67 8.24
CA LEU A 36 -6.69 -4.09 8.71
C LEU A 36 -7.61 -4.64 7.61
N ALA A 37 -8.58 -5.47 7.97
CA ALA A 37 -9.67 -5.92 7.10
C ALA A 37 -10.99 -5.95 7.87
N PHE A 38 -12.02 -5.28 7.32
CA PHE A 38 -13.35 -5.26 7.91
C PHE A 38 -14.06 -6.60 7.68
N LEU A 39 -14.50 -7.25 8.75
CA LEU A 39 -15.39 -8.39 8.67
C LEU A 39 -16.82 -7.93 8.35
N PRO A 40 -17.56 -8.65 7.49
CA PRO A 40 -18.94 -8.34 7.19
C PRO A 40 -19.83 -8.50 8.43
N ASP A 41 -21.03 -7.91 8.35
CA ASP A 41 -22.08 -7.98 9.38
C ASP A 41 -21.66 -7.36 10.72
N ASN A 42 -20.84 -6.30 10.67
CA ASN A 42 -20.29 -5.60 11.84
C ASN A 42 -19.55 -6.53 12.82
N ARG A 43 -18.96 -7.63 12.32
CA ARG A 43 -18.24 -8.60 13.16
C ARG A 43 -16.86 -8.12 13.65
N GLY A 44 -16.42 -6.94 13.22
CA GLY A 44 -15.19 -6.32 13.69
C GLY A 44 -14.13 -6.18 12.60
N ILE A 45 -12.89 -6.00 13.01
CA ILE A 45 -11.75 -5.66 12.16
C ILE A 45 -10.60 -6.61 12.48
N LEU A 46 -10.15 -7.39 11.50
CA LEU A 46 -8.88 -8.11 11.59
C LEU A 46 -7.74 -7.11 11.47
N ILE A 47 -6.70 -7.23 12.29
CA ILE A 47 -5.52 -6.36 12.30
C ILE A 47 -4.26 -7.23 12.32
N THR A 48 -3.33 -6.99 11.40
CA THR A 48 -2.01 -7.59 11.42
C THR A 48 -1.06 -6.73 12.24
N LEU A 49 -0.34 -7.34 13.17
CA LEU A 49 0.79 -6.75 13.88
C LEU A 49 2.07 -7.30 13.26
N LYS A 50 3.01 -6.41 12.88
CA LYS A 50 4.20 -6.77 12.10
C LYS A 50 5.02 -7.88 12.76
N GLY A 51 5.01 -7.96 14.11
CA GLY A 51 5.66 -9.02 14.88
C GLY A 51 5.17 -10.45 14.61
N GLY A 52 4.08 -10.65 13.87
CA GLY A 52 3.59 -11.99 13.48
C GLY A 52 2.22 -12.37 14.01
N GLN A 53 1.45 -11.41 14.52
CA GLN A 53 0.14 -11.68 15.12
C GLN A 53 -0.98 -11.15 14.24
N LEU A 54 -1.99 -11.99 13.97
CA LEU A 54 -3.29 -11.54 13.49
C LEU A 54 -4.22 -11.46 14.70
N ARG A 55 -4.90 -10.32 14.90
CA ARG A 55 -5.86 -10.12 16.00
C ARG A 55 -7.18 -9.60 15.46
N LEU A 56 -8.25 -9.79 16.23
CA LEU A 56 -9.57 -9.24 15.94
C LEU A 56 -9.88 -8.11 16.92
N TRP A 57 -10.26 -6.94 16.41
CA TRP A 57 -10.84 -5.87 17.21
C TRP A 57 -12.36 -5.83 17.01
N GLN A 58 -13.13 -5.67 18.09
CA GLN A 58 -14.57 -5.43 18.03
C GLN A 58 -14.95 -4.26 18.95
N PRO A 59 -15.91 -3.39 18.58
CA PRO A 59 -16.26 -2.19 19.35
C PRO A 59 -16.49 -2.42 20.85
N ASP A 60 -17.25 -3.45 21.21
CA ASP A 60 -17.63 -3.72 22.60
C ASP A 60 -16.71 -4.73 23.32
N LYS A 61 -15.75 -5.33 22.60
CA LYS A 61 -14.87 -6.37 23.16
C LYS A 61 -13.39 -5.98 23.17
N GLY A 62 -13.03 -4.90 22.45
CA GLY A 62 -11.64 -4.52 22.24
C GLY A 62 -10.88 -5.53 21.40
N LEU A 63 -9.57 -5.59 21.61
CA LEU A 63 -8.64 -6.45 20.88
C LEU A 63 -8.56 -7.86 21.47
N SER A 64 -8.70 -8.88 20.63
CA SER A 64 -8.56 -10.29 21.01
C SER A 64 -7.11 -10.70 21.28
N ASP A 65 -6.93 -11.89 21.86
CA ASP A 65 -5.69 -12.65 21.76
C ASP A 65 -5.32 -12.94 20.29
N PRO A 66 -4.03 -13.23 19.99
CA PRO A 66 -3.62 -13.62 18.64
C PRO A 66 -4.39 -14.84 18.15
N LEU A 67 -4.90 -14.77 16.92
CA LEU A 67 -5.48 -15.90 16.24
C LEU A 67 -4.41 -16.98 16.03
N THR A 68 -4.78 -18.24 16.18
CA THR A 68 -3.88 -19.37 15.89
C THR A 68 -3.94 -19.75 14.41
N GLY A 69 -2.96 -20.52 13.92
CA GLY A 69 -2.87 -20.93 12.51
C GLY A 69 -2.33 -19.87 11.54
N VAL A 70 -1.88 -18.72 12.06
CA VAL A 70 -1.13 -17.68 11.32
C VAL A 70 0.28 -18.21 11.00
N PRO A 71 0.84 -17.96 9.80
CA PRO A 71 2.17 -18.42 9.44
C PRO A 71 3.25 -17.81 10.34
N LYS A 72 4.33 -18.56 10.57
CA LYS A 72 5.55 -18.01 11.15
C LYS A 72 6.15 -17.01 10.16
N VAL A 73 6.53 -15.84 10.66
CA VAL A 73 7.10 -14.76 9.84
C VAL A 73 8.55 -14.49 10.21
N TRP A 74 9.27 -13.84 9.29
CA TRP A 74 10.57 -13.25 9.55
C TRP A 74 10.40 -11.76 9.90
N ALA A 75 10.27 -11.46 11.19
CA ALA A 75 10.05 -10.11 11.70
C ALA A 75 11.37 -9.37 11.94
N ASN A 76 11.98 -8.85 10.87
CA ASN A 76 13.23 -8.07 10.93
C ASN A 76 13.17 -6.88 9.96
N GLY A 77 13.66 -5.72 10.40
CA GLY A 77 13.59 -4.47 9.63
C GLY A 77 12.15 -4.09 9.25
N GLN A 78 11.88 -4.02 7.95
CA GLN A 78 10.57 -3.79 7.34
C GLN A 78 9.75 -5.08 7.19
N GLY A 79 10.35 -6.26 7.39
CA GLY A 79 9.68 -7.56 7.27
C GLY A 79 8.88 -7.94 8.52
N GLY A 80 7.94 -8.86 8.34
CA GLY A 80 7.04 -9.34 9.39
C GLY A 80 5.77 -9.95 8.79
N LEU A 81 4.69 -9.96 9.56
CA LEU A 81 3.34 -10.13 9.02
C LEU A 81 2.88 -8.80 8.42
N LEU A 82 2.45 -8.82 7.17
CA LEU A 82 2.18 -7.62 6.39
C LEU A 82 0.67 -7.50 6.17
N ASP A 83 0.19 -7.82 4.97
CA ASP A 83 -1.19 -7.58 4.57
C ASP A 83 -2.16 -8.63 5.13
N VAL A 84 -3.40 -8.20 5.39
CA VAL A 84 -4.58 -9.05 5.54
C VAL A 84 -5.68 -8.58 4.57
N ALA A 85 -6.15 -9.50 3.73
CA ALA A 85 -7.26 -9.26 2.82
C ALA A 85 -8.30 -10.39 2.91
N LEU A 86 -9.58 -10.05 2.82
CA LEU A 86 -10.63 -11.04 2.67
C LEU A 86 -10.76 -11.41 1.18
N ALA A 87 -10.96 -12.69 0.88
CA ALA A 87 -11.28 -13.09 -0.48
C ALA A 87 -12.62 -12.47 -0.94
N PRO A 88 -12.82 -12.22 -2.25
CA PRO A 88 -14.09 -11.69 -2.76
C PRO A 88 -15.31 -12.53 -2.36
N ASP A 89 -15.14 -13.85 -2.25
CA ASP A 89 -16.15 -14.82 -1.85
C ASP A 89 -16.19 -15.11 -0.33
N PHE A 90 -15.64 -14.22 0.51
CA PHE A 90 -15.49 -14.45 1.95
C PHE A 90 -16.80 -14.82 2.66
N ALA A 91 -17.95 -14.32 2.19
CA ALA A 91 -19.24 -14.67 2.75
C ALA A 91 -19.52 -16.19 2.71
N GLN A 92 -18.99 -16.90 1.71
CA GLN A 92 -19.12 -18.35 1.53
C GLN A 92 -17.85 -19.08 1.99
N SER A 93 -16.69 -18.65 1.49
CA SER A 93 -15.41 -19.37 1.70
C SER A 93 -14.79 -19.11 3.06
N ARG A 94 -15.08 -17.94 3.65
CA ARG A 94 -14.38 -17.36 4.81
C ARG A 94 -12.86 -17.29 4.63
N ARG A 95 -12.38 -17.22 3.38
CA ARG A 95 -10.96 -17.24 3.05
C ARG A 95 -10.31 -15.89 3.38
N VAL A 96 -9.27 -15.93 4.20
CA VAL A 96 -8.42 -14.78 4.56
C VAL A 96 -7.05 -14.99 3.97
N TRP A 97 -6.59 -14.01 3.21
CA TRP A 97 -5.26 -13.95 2.63
C TRP A 97 -4.32 -13.15 3.52
N LEU A 98 -3.08 -13.63 3.64
CA LEU A 98 -2.02 -12.94 4.34
C LEU A 98 -0.79 -12.84 3.44
N SER A 99 -0.08 -11.71 3.53
CA SER A 99 1.28 -11.59 3.03
C SER A 99 2.25 -11.43 4.20
N PHE A 100 3.46 -11.95 4.05
CA PHE A 100 4.47 -11.93 5.11
C PHE A 100 5.88 -12.09 4.56
N ALA A 101 6.89 -11.68 5.32
CA ALA A 101 8.28 -11.97 5.00
C ALA A 101 8.64 -13.39 5.45
N GLU A 102 9.24 -14.17 4.55
CA GLU A 102 9.70 -15.54 4.81
C GLU A 102 11.19 -15.64 4.46
N VAL A 103 11.99 -16.20 5.36
CA VAL A 103 13.45 -16.35 5.23
C VAL A 103 13.83 -17.68 4.56
N ASP A 104 14.91 -17.71 3.77
CA ASP A 104 15.54 -18.94 3.30
C ASP A 104 16.60 -19.47 4.28
N SER A 105 17.26 -20.56 3.88
CA SER A 105 18.38 -21.17 4.60
C SER A 105 19.64 -20.30 4.65
N GLU A 106 19.78 -19.29 3.79
CA GLU A 106 20.92 -18.37 3.75
C GLU A 106 20.70 -17.12 4.64
N GLY A 107 19.53 -17.01 5.26
CA GLY A 107 19.17 -15.87 6.10
C GLY A 107 18.66 -14.65 5.33
N LYS A 108 18.44 -14.76 4.02
CA LYS A 108 17.77 -13.73 3.21
C LYS A 108 16.28 -13.99 3.17
N ALA A 109 15.50 -12.93 3.03
CA ALA A 109 14.05 -12.99 3.03
C ALA A 109 13.45 -12.49 1.72
N GLY A 110 12.20 -12.86 1.51
CA GLY A 110 11.34 -12.34 0.44
C GLY A 110 9.89 -12.50 0.83
N THR A 111 9.02 -11.75 0.14
CA THR A 111 7.57 -11.77 0.40
C THR A 111 6.98 -13.12 0.03
N ALA A 112 6.12 -13.66 0.90
CA ALA A 112 5.30 -14.83 0.68
C ALA A 112 3.83 -14.45 0.84
N VAL A 113 2.95 -15.12 0.10
CA VAL A 113 1.50 -14.90 0.12
C VAL A 113 0.79 -16.24 0.23
N GLY A 114 -0.21 -16.29 1.11
CA GLY A 114 -1.00 -17.49 1.36
C GLY A 114 -2.39 -17.15 1.86
N TYR A 115 -3.22 -18.18 2.03
CA TYR A 115 -4.54 -18.04 2.60
C TYR A 115 -4.93 -19.22 3.46
N GLY A 116 -5.86 -18.98 4.38
CA GLY A 116 -6.54 -19.99 5.19
C GLY A 116 -8.02 -19.63 5.37
N ARG A 117 -8.80 -20.55 5.93
CA ARG A 117 -10.21 -20.28 6.28
C ARG A 117 -10.31 -19.73 7.70
N LEU A 118 -10.91 -18.55 7.86
CA LEU A 118 -11.23 -18.02 9.19
C LEU A 118 -12.34 -18.85 9.83
N SER A 119 -12.09 -19.36 11.02
CA SER A 119 -13.07 -20.14 11.79
C SER A 119 -14.33 -19.33 12.10
N ASP A 120 -15.44 -20.03 12.33
CA ASP A 120 -16.73 -19.38 12.60
C ASP A 120 -16.75 -18.62 13.93
N ASP A 121 -15.96 -19.08 14.91
CA ASP A 121 -15.73 -18.41 16.20
C ASP A 121 -14.66 -17.31 16.15
N LEU A 122 -14.05 -17.07 14.98
CA LEU A 122 -13.06 -16.02 14.70
C LEU A 122 -11.73 -16.17 15.48
N LYS A 123 -11.39 -17.36 15.96
CA LYS A 123 -10.20 -17.60 16.80
C LYS A 123 -8.99 -18.19 16.06
N HIS A 124 -9.16 -18.69 14.84
CA HIS A 124 -8.07 -19.35 14.12
C HIS A 124 -8.24 -19.34 12.60
N LEU A 125 -7.09 -19.38 11.91
CA LEU A 125 -7.02 -19.68 10.48
C LEU A 125 -6.77 -21.18 10.28
N GLN A 126 -7.71 -21.83 9.60
CA GLN A 126 -7.65 -23.26 9.29
C GLN A 126 -6.93 -23.49 7.96
N ALA A 127 -6.08 -24.51 7.92
CA ALA A 127 -5.41 -24.98 6.70
C ALA A 127 -4.71 -23.86 5.92
N PHE A 128 -3.99 -22.98 6.62
CA PHE A 128 -3.23 -21.92 5.97
C PHE A 128 -2.16 -22.54 5.05
N GLN A 129 -2.13 -22.09 3.80
CA GLN A 129 -1.15 -22.52 2.81
C GLN A 129 -0.54 -21.33 2.07
N THR A 130 0.78 -21.37 1.89
CA THR A 130 1.51 -20.39 1.07
C THR A 130 1.43 -20.81 -0.40
N VAL A 131 0.83 -19.96 -1.23
CA VAL A 131 0.60 -20.23 -2.66
C VAL A 131 1.53 -19.44 -3.58
N PHE A 132 2.14 -18.37 -3.08
CA PHE A 132 3.07 -17.55 -3.86
C PHE A 132 4.28 -17.14 -3.02
N ARG A 133 5.45 -17.11 -3.66
CA ARG A 133 6.71 -16.66 -3.07
C ARG A 133 7.49 -15.79 -4.04
N GLN A 134 7.92 -14.64 -3.56
CA GLN A 134 8.93 -13.83 -4.21
C GLN A 134 10.25 -14.60 -4.25
N GLN A 135 10.76 -14.82 -5.46
CA GLN A 135 12.00 -15.56 -5.72
C GLN A 135 12.86 -14.81 -6.74
N PRO A 136 14.20 -14.81 -6.57
CA PRO A 136 14.93 -15.28 -5.39
C PRO A 136 14.63 -14.44 -4.13
N LYS A 137 14.92 -14.97 -2.94
CA LYS A 137 14.89 -14.19 -1.69
C LYS A 137 16.20 -13.44 -1.56
N LEU A 138 16.11 -12.11 -1.46
CA LEU A 138 17.29 -11.23 -1.52
C LEU A 138 17.36 -10.22 -0.37
N SER A 139 16.28 -10.04 0.38
CA SER A 139 16.20 -8.99 1.39
C SER A 139 16.97 -9.37 2.64
N THR A 140 17.68 -8.41 3.20
CA THR A 140 18.25 -8.48 4.55
C THR A 140 17.46 -7.61 5.54
N GLY A 141 16.28 -7.12 5.16
CA GLY A 141 15.41 -6.32 6.03
C GLY A 141 14.58 -5.24 5.34
N ASN A 142 14.74 -4.99 4.04
CA ASN A 142 14.12 -3.87 3.35
C ASN A 142 13.34 -4.30 2.10
N HIS A 143 12.38 -3.46 1.71
CA HIS A 143 11.69 -3.46 0.41
C HIS A 143 10.97 -4.75 0.06
N PHE A 144 10.13 -5.24 0.97
CA PHE A 144 9.25 -6.39 0.71
C PHE A 144 8.04 -6.01 -0.15
N GLY A 145 7.60 -4.76 -0.11
CA GLY A 145 6.23 -4.41 -0.50
C GLY A 145 5.23 -5.13 0.41
N GLY A 146 4.35 -5.94 -0.18
CA GLY A 146 3.47 -6.88 0.53
C GLY A 146 1.98 -6.62 0.35
N ARG A 147 1.59 -5.46 -0.18
CA ARG A 147 0.17 -5.13 -0.37
C ARG A 147 -0.49 -6.04 -1.41
N MET A 148 -1.71 -6.45 -1.12
CA MET A 148 -2.58 -7.35 -1.87
C MET A 148 -3.89 -6.63 -2.18
N VAL A 149 -4.34 -6.69 -3.43
CA VAL A 149 -5.61 -6.09 -3.86
C VAL A 149 -6.33 -7.05 -4.79
N PHE A 150 -7.52 -7.48 -4.42
CA PHE A 150 -8.44 -8.13 -5.35
C PHE A 150 -9.10 -7.08 -6.23
N ASP A 151 -9.21 -7.35 -7.53
CA ASP A 151 -9.86 -6.44 -8.47
C ASP A 151 -11.39 -6.64 -8.55
N GLY A 152 -11.90 -7.73 -7.98
CA GLY A 152 -13.32 -8.09 -8.06
C GLY A 152 -13.72 -8.82 -9.34
N HIS A 153 -12.76 -9.08 -10.24
CA HIS A 153 -12.95 -9.73 -11.54
C HIS A 153 -12.17 -11.06 -11.65
N GLY A 154 -11.85 -11.66 -10.51
CA GLY A 154 -11.17 -12.96 -10.42
C GLY A 154 -9.65 -12.89 -10.32
N TYR A 155 -9.07 -11.70 -10.12
CA TYR A 155 -7.63 -11.54 -10.00
C TYR A 155 -7.20 -10.92 -8.66
N LEU A 156 -5.99 -11.28 -8.25
CA LEU A 156 -5.27 -10.76 -7.10
C LEU A 156 -3.99 -10.10 -7.58
N PHE A 157 -3.83 -8.81 -7.26
CA PHE A 157 -2.58 -8.08 -7.46
C PHE A 157 -1.73 -8.07 -6.19
N ILE A 158 -0.42 -8.22 -6.37
CA ILE A 158 0.57 -8.21 -5.27
C ILE A 158 1.69 -7.22 -5.62
N GLY A 159 1.93 -6.23 -4.75
CA GLY A 159 3.05 -5.29 -4.87
C GLY A 159 4.30 -5.83 -4.20
N LEU A 160 5.39 -5.98 -4.95
CA LEU A 160 6.65 -6.54 -4.46
C LEU A 160 7.78 -5.51 -4.62
N GLY A 161 8.44 -5.19 -3.51
CA GLY A 161 9.65 -4.38 -3.56
C GLY A 161 10.85 -5.15 -4.09
N GLU A 162 11.92 -4.44 -4.45
CA GLU A 162 13.12 -5.05 -5.05
C GLU A 162 14.14 -5.59 -4.04
N ASN A 163 13.76 -5.71 -2.77
CA ASN A 163 14.62 -6.22 -1.69
C ASN A 163 15.92 -5.42 -1.49
N ASN A 164 15.94 -4.16 -1.96
CA ASN A 164 17.10 -3.25 -1.95
C ASN A 164 18.27 -3.68 -2.87
N GLN A 165 18.02 -4.61 -3.80
CA GLN A 165 18.86 -4.97 -4.94
C GLN A 165 18.43 -4.29 -6.24
N ARG A 166 18.67 -2.97 -6.35
CA ARG A 166 18.03 -2.05 -7.31
C ARG A 166 17.85 -2.57 -8.73
N ALA A 167 18.92 -3.08 -9.35
CA ALA A 167 18.90 -3.52 -10.75
C ALA A 167 17.87 -4.61 -11.04
N THR A 168 17.56 -5.46 -10.05
CA THR A 168 16.65 -6.59 -10.19
C THR A 168 15.19 -6.18 -10.48
N ALA A 169 14.83 -4.91 -10.25
CA ALA A 169 13.55 -4.36 -10.66
C ALA A 169 13.32 -4.42 -12.19
N GLN A 170 14.39 -4.36 -12.98
CA GLN A 170 14.37 -4.46 -14.45
C GLN A 170 14.47 -5.90 -14.97
N GLU A 171 14.85 -6.85 -14.12
CA GLU A 171 15.10 -8.24 -14.49
C GLU A 171 13.79 -9.04 -14.45
N LEU A 172 13.37 -9.61 -15.58
CA LEU A 172 12.08 -10.31 -15.71
C LEU A 172 12.13 -11.76 -15.23
N ASP A 173 13.31 -12.35 -15.04
CA ASP A 173 13.52 -13.66 -14.42
C ASP A 173 13.40 -13.62 -12.89
N LYS A 174 13.28 -12.42 -12.30
CA LYS A 174 13.18 -12.19 -10.85
C LYS A 174 11.87 -11.49 -10.46
N LEU A 175 11.41 -11.76 -9.24
CA LEU A 175 10.20 -11.15 -8.68
C LEU A 175 10.47 -9.90 -7.82
N GLN A 176 11.64 -9.30 -7.94
CA GLN A 176 11.98 -8.05 -7.29
C GLN A 176 11.43 -6.84 -8.03
N GLY A 177 10.78 -5.91 -7.35
CA GLY A 177 10.33 -4.65 -7.95
C GLY A 177 9.26 -4.87 -9.02
N LYS A 178 8.24 -5.65 -8.69
CA LYS A 178 7.19 -6.11 -9.60
C LYS A 178 5.79 -5.86 -9.01
N VAL A 179 4.84 -5.58 -9.89
CA VAL A 179 3.43 -5.89 -9.63
C VAL A 179 3.17 -7.28 -10.21
N VAL A 180 2.69 -8.20 -9.38
CA VAL A 180 2.28 -9.54 -9.78
C VAL A 180 0.77 -9.57 -9.92
N ARG A 181 0.25 -10.34 -10.90
CA ARG A 181 -1.17 -10.66 -11.03
C ARG A 181 -1.36 -12.18 -11.01
N LEU A 182 -2.14 -12.65 -10.03
CA LEU A 182 -2.58 -14.04 -9.89
C LEU A 182 -4.10 -14.12 -10.10
N THR A 183 -4.63 -15.32 -10.28
CA THR A 183 -6.05 -15.57 -10.05
C THR A 183 -6.36 -15.46 -8.54
N ASP A 184 -7.63 -15.36 -8.20
CA ASP A 184 -8.13 -15.38 -6.81
C ASP A 184 -7.91 -16.72 -6.07
N GLU A 185 -7.41 -17.74 -6.77
CA GLU A 185 -6.91 -19.01 -6.21
C GLU A 185 -5.37 -19.02 -6.02
N GLY A 186 -4.67 -17.98 -6.47
CA GLY A 186 -3.22 -17.87 -6.40
C GLY A 186 -2.47 -18.54 -7.56
N LYS A 187 -3.13 -18.82 -8.68
CA LYS A 187 -2.50 -19.39 -9.89
C LYS A 187 -2.09 -18.28 -10.85
N THR A 188 -1.14 -18.55 -11.74
CA THR A 188 -0.76 -17.61 -12.79
C THR A 188 -1.82 -17.58 -13.91
N PRO A 189 -2.41 -16.43 -14.24
CA PRO A 189 -3.32 -16.30 -15.38
C PRO A 189 -2.61 -16.58 -16.71
N PRO A 190 -3.24 -17.32 -17.64
CA PRO A 190 -2.65 -17.64 -18.94
C PRO A 190 -2.50 -16.41 -19.86
N ASP A 191 -3.22 -15.33 -19.57
CA ASP A 191 -3.18 -14.06 -20.28
C ASP A 191 -2.23 -13.03 -19.63
N ASN A 192 -1.39 -13.42 -18.66
CA ASN A 192 -0.35 -12.52 -18.16
C ASN A 192 0.65 -12.14 -19.28
N PRO A 193 1.23 -10.92 -19.25
CA PRO A 193 1.99 -10.36 -20.37
C PRO A 193 3.26 -11.15 -20.74
N PHE A 194 3.83 -11.88 -19.78
CA PHE A 194 5.13 -12.55 -19.95
C PHE A 194 5.05 -14.08 -19.95
N VAL A 195 3.85 -14.67 -20.01
CA VAL A 195 3.65 -16.14 -19.95
C VAL A 195 4.40 -16.87 -21.07
N ASN A 196 4.45 -16.27 -22.26
CA ASN A 196 5.11 -16.85 -23.43
C ASN A 196 6.53 -16.31 -23.66
N GLN A 197 7.08 -15.52 -22.73
CA GLN A 197 8.42 -14.97 -22.84
C GLN A 197 9.43 -15.87 -22.13
N SER A 198 10.32 -16.50 -22.90
CA SER A 198 11.37 -17.38 -22.36
C SER A 198 12.22 -16.65 -21.31
N GLY A 199 12.42 -17.31 -20.16
CA GLY A 199 13.18 -16.79 -19.03
C GLY A 199 12.46 -15.77 -18.15
N ALA A 200 11.28 -15.28 -18.53
CA ALA A 200 10.51 -14.37 -17.68
C ALA A 200 9.63 -15.12 -16.68
N ARG A 201 9.36 -14.48 -15.54
CA ARG A 201 8.39 -14.93 -14.54
C ARG A 201 6.98 -14.61 -15.00
N ALA A 202 6.20 -15.64 -15.28
CA ALA A 202 4.85 -15.54 -15.83
C ALA A 202 3.86 -14.81 -14.89
N GLU A 203 4.19 -14.71 -13.60
CA GLU A 203 3.40 -13.99 -12.59
C GLU A 203 3.43 -12.46 -12.76
N ILE A 204 4.42 -11.92 -13.47
CA ILE A 204 4.64 -10.47 -13.60
C ILE A 204 3.50 -9.82 -14.41
N TRP A 205 2.91 -8.77 -13.85
CA TRP A 205 1.99 -7.85 -14.53
C TRP A 205 2.70 -6.57 -14.99
N SER A 206 3.47 -5.95 -14.11
CA SER A 206 4.28 -4.75 -14.39
C SER A 206 5.60 -4.84 -13.63
N TYR A 207 6.61 -4.08 -14.05
CA TYR A 207 7.95 -4.12 -13.46
C TYR A 207 8.59 -2.73 -13.37
N GLY A 208 9.78 -2.64 -12.77
CA GLY A 208 10.48 -1.38 -12.62
C GLY A 208 9.91 -0.50 -11.52
N ILE A 209 9.46 -1.10 -10.41
CA ILE A 209 9.06 -0.39 -9.19
C ILE A 209 10.07 -0.66 -8.07
N ARG A 210 10.20 0.24 -7.11
CA ARG A 210 11.17 0.16 -6.00
C ARG A 210 10.61 -0.56 -4.78
N ASN A 211 9.66 0.07 -4.10
CA ASN A 211 9.06 -0.50 -2.89
C ASN A 211 7.61 -0.03 -2.75
N PRO A 212 6.65 -0.72 -3.40
CA PRO A 212 5.24 -0.35 -3.33
C PRO A 212 4.71 -0.52 -1.90
N GLN A 213 3.88 0.40 -1.43
CA GLN A 213 3.30 0.35 -0.08
C GLN A 213 1.78 0.32 -0.10
N GLY A 214 1.14 1.39 -0.59
CA GLY A 214 -0.30 1.47 -0.79
C GLY A 214 -0.70 0.96 -2.17
N MET A 215 -1.80 0.21 -2.23
CA MET A 215 -2.45 -0.22 -3.47
C MET A 215 -3.97 -0.21 -3.24
N ALA A 216 -4.74 0.25 -4.21
CA ALA A 216 -6.20 0.24 -4.14
C ALA A 216 -6.81 0.28 -5.54
N MET A 217 -7.98 -0.35 -5.71
CA MET A 217 -8.80 -0.17 -6.91
C MET A 217 -9.43 1.22 -6.89
N ASN A 218 -9.22 1.99 -7.95
CA ASN A 218 -9.92 3.25 -8.16
C ASN A 218 -11.38 2.96 -8.51
N PRO A 219 -12.35 3.37 -7.67
CA PRO A 219 -13.75 2.99 -7.84
C PRO A 219 -14.44 3.71 -9.02
N TRP A 220 -13.80 4.70 -9.63
CA TRP A 220 -14.34 5.46 -10.75
C TRP A 220 -13.82 4.99 -12.11
N SER A 221 -12.64 4.37 -12.15
CA SER A 221 -12.02 3.86 -13.38
C SER A 221 -11.81 2.35 -13.41
N ASP A 222 -12.07 1.67 -12.29
CA ASP A 222 -11.84 0.23 -12.11
C ASP A 222 -10.37 -0.19 -12.39
N ALA A 223 -9.45 0.75 -12.17
CA ALA A 223 -8.03 0.55 -12.38
C ALA A 223 -7.31 0.45 -11.03
N LEU A 224 -6.36 -0.48 -10.95
CA LEU A 224 -5.43 -0.53 -9.84
C LEU A 224 -4.54 0.71 -9.84
N TRP A 225 -4.45 1.36 -8.68
CA TRP A 225 -3.44 2.39 -8.40
C TRP A 225 -2.50 1.85 -7.33
N LEU A 226 -1.23 2.27 -7.39
CA LEU A 226 -0.25 2.00 -6.35
C LEU A 226 0.55 3.25 -6.02
N ASN A 227 1.08 3.29 -4.82
CA ASN A 227 2.16 4.21 -4.46
C ASN A 227 3.42 3.43 -4.07
N GLU A 228 4.56 4.10 -4.13
CA GLU A 228 5.83 3.52 -3.73
C GLU A 228 6.77 4.53 -3.08
N HIS A 229 7.67 4.02 -2.25
CA HIS A 229 8.77 4.81 -1.71
C HIS A 229 9.88 5.00 -2.73
N GLY A 230 10.25 6.25 -2.98
CA GLY A 230 11.52 6.62 -3.59
C GLY A 230 12.70 6.46 -2.63
N PRO A 231 13.94 6.70 -3.10
CA PRO A 231 15.12 6.76 -2.25
C PRO A 231 15.13 8.02 -1.36
N ARG A 232 16.01 8.99 -1.59
CA ARG A 232 15.91 10.33 -0.99
C ARG A 232 15.08 11.20 -1.92
N GLY A 233 13.78 11.29 -1.66
CA GLY A 233 12.84 11.89 -2.60
C GLY A 233 12.35 10.89 -3.65
N GLY A 234 11.37 11.31 -4.45
CA GLY A 234 10.81 10.52 -5.55
C GLY A 234 9.84 9.44 -5.11
N ASP A 235 9.06 9.67 -4.06
CA ASP A 235 7.86 8.85 -3.83
C ASP A 235 6.86 9.09 -4.96
N GLU A 236 6.13 8.07 -5.36
CA GLU A 236 5.31 8.10 -6.58
C GLU A 236 3.90 7.57 -6.36
N ILE A 237 2.97 8.00 -7.20
CA ILE A 237 1.70 7.33 -7.49
C ILE A 237 1.73 6.86 -8.95
N ASN A 238 1.44 5.58 -9.17
CA ASN A 238 1.45 4.91 -10.45
C ASN A 238 0.10 4.23 -10.74
N ILE A 239 -0.30 4.17 -12.01
CA ILE A 239 -1.42 3.33 -12.49
C ILE A 239 -0.79 2.15 -13.25
N PRO A 240 -0.48 1.01 -12.58
CA PRO A 240 0.18 -0.16 -13.17
C PRO A 240 -0.59 -0.78 -14.34
N ALA A 241 0.02 -0.75 -15.54
CA ALA A 241 -0.54 -1.31 -16.77
C ALA A 241 0.19 -2.59 -17.21
N ARG A 242 -0.54 -3.42 -17.95
CA ARG A 242 -0.08 -4.73 -18.44
C ARG A 242 1.24 -4.63 -19.21
N GLY A 243 2.25 -5.36 -18.74
CA GLY A 243 3.57 -5.47 -19.37
C GLY A 243 4.44 -4.21 -19.27
N LYS A 244 4.00 -3.19 -18.54
CA LYS A 244 4.68 -1.89 -18.51
C LYS A 244 5.81 -1.81 -17.49
N ASN A 245 6.80 -0.97 -17.84
CA ASN A 245 7.99 -0.68 -17.06
C ASN A 245 7.85 0.70 -16.38
N TYR A 246 7.91 0.75 -15.05
CA TYR A 246 7.82 1.98 -14.26
C TYR A 246 9.19 2.61 -13.99
N GLY A 247 10.25 2.01 -14.53
CA GLY A 247 11.53 2.66 -14.72
C GLY A 247 12.53 2.53 -13.59
N TRP A 248 12.16 2.19 -12.35
CA TRP A 248 13.17 1.98 -11.30
C TRP A 248 14.15 0.84 -11.68
N PRO A 249 15.49 1.03 -11.54
CA PRO A 249 16.20 2.22 -11.08
C PRO A 249 16.74 3.11 -12.21
N ILE A 250 16.43 2.81 -13.48
CA ILE A 250 16.93 3.56 -14.64
C ILE A 250 16.28 4.94 -14.77
N ALA A 251 15.04 5.09 -14.30
CA ALA A 251 14.32 6.35 -14.14
C ALA A 251 13.96 6.53 -12.66
N THR A 252 14.16 7.74 -12.12
CA THR A 252 13.72 8.08 -10.76
C THR A 252 13.63 9.59 -10.58
N TRP A 253 12.63 10.04 -9.81
CA TRP A 253 12.51 11.42 -9.34
C TRP A 253 13.32 11.70 -8.07
N GLY A 254 13.93 10.67 -7.48
CA GLY A 254 14.74 10.78 -6.27
C GLY A 254 16.25 10.77 -6.54
N ILE A 255 17.01 10.97 -5.47
CA ILE A 255 18.47 10.82 -5.46
C ILE A 255 18.91 9.80 -4.43
N ASN A 256 20.17 9.39 -4.46
CA ASN A 256 20.74 8.56 -3.41
C ASN A 256 20.77 9.34 -2.07
N TYR A 257 20.71 8.63 -0.95
CA TYR A 257 20.81 9.25 0.38
C TYR A 257 22.12 10.04 0.57
N SER A 258 23.18 9.69 -0.16
CA SER A 258 24.44 10.46 -0.22
C SER A 258 24.28 11.87 -0.82
N GLY A 259 23.18 12.17 -1.49
CA GLY A 259 22.95 13.42 -2.24
C GLY A 259 23.39 13.35 -3.70
N LEU A 260 23.99 12.24 -4.13
CA LEU A 260 24.37 11.99 -5.53
C LEU A 260 23.25 11.26 -6.28
N LYS A 261 23.35 11.16 -7.61
CA LYS A 261 22.38 10.35 -8.39
C LYS A 261 22.38 8.89 -7.94
N ILE A 262 21.26 8.20 -8.16
CA ILE A 262 21.24 6.74 -8.13
C ILE A 262 22.18 6.22 -9.25
N PRO A 263 23.14 5.32 -8.96
CA PRO A 263 24.17 4.93 -9.92
C PRO A 263 23.62 4.47 -11.27
N GLU A 264 22.55 3.68 -11.23
CA GLU A 264 21.89 3.08 -12.40
C GLU A 264 21.01 4.08 -13.17
N ALA A 265 20.64 5.21 -12.55
CA ALA A 265 19.71 6.17 -13.12
C ALA A 265 20.30 6.89 -14.34
N ARG A 266 19.49 6.98 -15.39
CA ARG A 266 19.77 7.70 -16.65
C ARG A 266 19.09 9.07 -16.70
N GLY A 267 18.08 9.30 -15.86
CA GLY A 267 17.36 10.56 -15.73
C GLY A 267 16.04 10.39 -14.98
N GLN A 268 15.23 11.44 -14.95
CA GLN A 268 13.86 11.39 -14.42
C GLN A 268 12.91 10.79 -15.45
N ILE A 269 13.07 11.17 -16.72
CA ILE A 269 12.28 10.69 -17.86
C ILE A 269 13.19 9.87 -18.76
N VAL A 270 12.82 8.62 -19.00
CA VAL A 270 13.62 7.68 -19.80
C VAL A 270 12.71 7.01 -20.83
N ALA A 271 13.16 6.96 -22.08
CA ALA A 271 12.42 6.29 -23.15
C ALA A 271 12.21 4.80 -22.82
N GLY A 272 10.99 4.30 -23.03
CA GLY A 272 10.61 2.91 -22.72
C GLY A 272 10.18 2.68 -21.27
N THR A 273 10.05 3.74 -20.47
CA THR A 273 9.43 3.68 -19.13
C THR A 273 8.17 4.53 -19.09
N GLU A 274 7.21 4.12 -18.28
CA GLU A 274 6.04 4.91 -17.93
C GLU A 274 6.42 5.93 -16.85
N GLN A 275 5.63 6.99 -16.72
CA GLN A 275 5.81 8.03 -15.70
C GLN A 275 4.75 7.91 -14.62
N PRO A 276 5.08 8.29 -13.37
CA PRO A 276 4.07 8.39 -12.33
C PRO A 276 3.07 9.50 -12.65
N ILE A 277 1.83 9.32 -12.21
CA ILE A 277 0.80 10.37 -12.33
C ILE A 277 0.99 11.47 -11.29
N PHE A 278 1.79 11.20 -10.25
CA PHE A 278 2.19 12.15 -9.23
C PHE A 278 3.49 11.71 -8.57
N TYR A 279 4.36 12.64 -8.20
CA TYR A 279 5.55 12.35 -7.42
C TYR A 279 5.83 13.45 -6.39
N TRP A 280 6.55 13.10 -5.32
CA TRP A 280 7.06 14.06 -4.33
C TRP A 280 8.58 14.14 -4.37
N GLU A 281 9.12 15.32 -4.67
CA GLU A 281 10.58 15.57 -4.58
C GLU A 281 11.11 15.35 -3.15
N LYS A 282 10.29 15.67 -2.14
CA LYS A 282 10.56 15.37 -0.75
C LYS A 282 9.63 14.24 -0.32
N SER A 283 10.16 13.03 -0.23
CA SER A 283 9.39 11.84 0.14
C SER A 283 8.68 12.01 1.49
N PRO A 284 7.35 11.89 1.53
CA PRO A 284 6.58 11.74 2.77
C PRO A 284 6.71 10.31 3.35
N ALA A 285 7.32 9.37 2.61
CA ALA A 285 7.28 7.94 2.83
C ALA A 285 5.83 7.44 2.83
N VAL A 286 5.20 7.54 1.64
CA VAL A 286 3.82 7.14 1.38
C VAL A 286 3.52 5.69 1.79
N SER A 287 2.37 5.46 2.40
CA SER A 287 1.98 4.16 2.94
C SER A 287 0.59 3.73 2.43
N GLY A 288 -0.23 3.08 3.26
CA GLY A 288 -1.57 2.64 2.84
C GLY A 288 -2.44 3.80 2.34
N MET A 289 -3.34 3.48 1.42
CA MET A 289 -4.17 4.48 0.76
C MET A 289 -5.59 3.99 0.50
N ALA A 290 -6.54 4.93 0.47
CA ALA A 290 -7.94 4.64 0.20
C ALA A 290 -8.64 5.74 -0.60
N PHE A 291 -9.37 5.31 -1.63
CA PHE A 291 -10.30 6.17 -2.35
C PHE A 291 -11.61 6.32 -1.58
N TYR A 292 -12.06 7.55 -1.43
CA TYR A 292 -13.30 7.86 -0.75
C TYR A 292 -14.45 8.07 -1.76
N HIS A 293 -15.36 7.11 -1.78
CA HIS A 293 -16.52 7.07 -2.67
C HIS A 293 -17.85 6.90 -1.93
N SER A 294 -17.86 6.90 -0.59
CA SER A 294 -19.07 6.83 0.22
C SER A 294 -19.87 8.13 0.16
N ASN A 295 -21.19 8.04 0.42
CA ASN A 295 -22.07 9.18 0.57
C ASN A 295 -22.14 9.70 2.02
N THR A 296 -21.53 9.01 3.00
CA THR A 296 -21.57 9.40 4.42
C THR A 296 -20.99 10.81 4.63
N PHE A 297 -19.84 11.11 4.02
CA PHE A 297 -19.23 12.44 4.04
C PHE A 297 -19.06 12.98 2.62
N PRO A 298 -20.07 13.68 2.06
CA PRO A 298 -20.04 14.17 0.69
C PRO A 298 -18.82 15.04 0.35
N GLN A 299 -18.28 15.80 1.31
CA GLN A 299 -17.09 16.64 1.14
C GLN A 299 -15.79 15.85 0.90
N TRP A 300 -15.77 14.56 1.24
CA TRP A 300 -14.65 13.66 0.97
C TRP A 300 -14.82 12.85 -0.31
N ARG A 301 -15.93 13.00 -1.04
CA ARG A 301 -16.10 12.30 -2.33
C ARG A 301 -15.02 12.76 -3.32
N GLN A 302 -14.60 11.81 -4.16
CA GLN A 302 -13.53 12.03 -5.15
C GLN A 302 -12.19 12.41 -4.51
N LYS A 303 -11.93 11.92 -3.30
CA LYS A 303 -10.64 12.05 -2.63
C LYS A 303 -9.89 10.73 -2.59
N LEU A 304 -8.56 10.83 -2.55
CA LEU A 304 -7.64 9.75 -2.21
C LEU A 304 -6.89 10.17 -0.96
N PHE A 305 -6.95 9.34 0.07
CA PHE A 305 -6.22 9.52 1.32
C PHE A 305 -5.01 8.61 1.33
N ILE A 306 -3.82 9.14 1.65
CA ILE A 306 -2.56 8.38 1.68
C ILE A 306 -1.88 8.62 3.03
N GLY A 307 -1.54 7.56 3.74
CA GLY A 307 -0.71 7.68 4.94
C GLY A 307 0.71 8.13 4.61
N ALA A 308 1.33 8.91 5.50
CA ALA A 308 2.72 9.30 5.41
C ALA A 308 3.48 8.83 6.66
N LEU A 309 4.46 7.94 6.47
CA LEU A 309 5.27 7.41 7.55
C LEU A 309 6.25 8.45 8.08
N LYS A 310 6.94 9.18 7.19
CA LYS A 310 7.98 10.12 7.59
C LYS A 310 7.39 11.44 8.05
N ASP A 311 6.41 11.95 7.30
CA ASP A 311 5.76 13.23 7.62
C ASP A 311 4.74 13.11 8.76
N LYS A 312 4.34 11.89 9.15
CA LYS A 312 3.50 11.58 10.31
C LYS A 312 2.08 12.17 10.23
N GLU A 313 1.43 11.94 9.10
CA GLU A 313 0.15 12.54 8.74
C GLU A 313 -0.57 11.74 7.65
N VAL A 314 -1.78 12.16 7.28
CA VAL A 314 -2.50 11.66 6.10
C VAL A 314 -2.58 12.77 5.06
N ILE A 315 -2.16 12.45 3.83
CA ILE A 315 -2.24 13.30 2.66
C ILE A 315 -3.64 13.18 2.06
N VAL A 316 -4.26 14.31 1.75
CA VAL A 316 -5.57 14.40 1.10
C VAL A 316 -5.40 14.88 -0.32
N LEU A 317 -5.77 14.05 -1.29
CA LEU A 317 -5.67 14.35 -2.71
C LEU A 317 -7.07 14.42 -3.34
N SER A 318 -7.29 15.39 -4.24
CA SER A 318 -8.42 15.37 -5.18
C SER A 318 -8.11 14.44 -6.34
N VAL A 319 -9.09 13.63 -6.76
CA VAL A 319 -8.98 12.71 -7.89
C VAL A 319 -9.85 13.20 -9.05
N LYS A 320 -9.26 13.35 -10.24
CA LYS A 320 -9.97 13.73 -11.47
C LYS A 320 -9.51 12.84 -12.62
N GLY A 321 -10.28 11.78 -12.89
CA GLY A 321 -9.88 10.74 -13.86
C GLY A 321 -8.57 10.09 -13.42
N ASN A 322 -7.55 10.13 -14.28
CA ASN A 322 -6.21 9.60 -14.00
C ASN A 322 -5.22 10.65 -13.46
N ALA A 323 -5.71 11.81 -13.01
CA ALA A 323 -4.91 12.87 -12.41
C ALA A 323 -5.27 13.06 -10.94
N VAL A 324 -4.30 13.54 -10.16
CA VAL A 324 -4.47 13.94 -8.76
C VAL A 324 -3.81 15.28 -8.46
N THR A 325 -4.36 15.99 -7.48
CA THR A 325 -3.79 17.22 -6.91
C THR A 325 -3.86 17.13 -5.39
N GLU A 326 -2.83 17.63 -4.70
CA GLU A 326 -2.79 17.66 -3.24
C GLU A 326 -3.61 18.83 -2.69
N ASP A 327 -4.61 18.52 -1.86
CA ASP A 327 -5.48 19.53 -1.23
C ASP A 327 -4.91 19.99 0.12
N GLY A 328 -4.20 19.09 0.82
CA GLY A 328 -3.63 19.35 2.13
C GLY A 328 -3.32 18.08 2.92
N ARG A 329 -3.16 18.26 4.24
CA ARG A 329 -2.75 17.22 5.19
C ARG A 329 -3.67 17.24 6.41
N ILE A 330 -3.91 16.08 7.01
CA ILE A 330 -4.67 15.91 8.25
C ILE A 330 -3.89 15.02 9.23
N LEU A 331 -4.22 15.07 10.53
CA LEU A 331 -3.58 14.31 11.62
C LEU A 331 -2.14 14.72 11.98
N GLN A 332 -1.62 15.82 11.41
CA GLN A 332 -0.24 16.29 11.64
C GLN A 332 0.02 16.60 13.13
N ASP A 333 -1.00 17.10 13.82
CA ASP A 333 -0.99 17.50 15.24
C ASP A 333 -0.79 16.32 16.21
N ARG A 334 -1.02 15.08 15.75
CA ARG A 334 -0.84 13.87 16.57
C ARG A 334 0.60 13.37 16.60
N GLY A 335 1.43 13.77 15.63
CA GLY A 335 2.85 13.39 15.58
C GLY A 335 3.12 11.89 15.48
N GLN A 336 2.19 11.11 14.92
CA GLN A 336 2.27 9.65 14.76
C GLN A 336 2.55 9.26 13.30
N ARG A 337 3.47 8.31 13.07
CA ARG A 337 3.72 7.76 11.74
C ARG A 337 2.46 7.04 11.24
N ILE A 338 2.01 7.27 10.01
CA ILE A 338 0.79 6.63 9.49
C ILE A 338 1.13 5.44 8.59
N ARG A 339 0.61 4.25 8.91
CA ARG A 339 0.88 2.97 8.22
C ARG A 339 -0.18 2.60 7.20
N ASP A 340 -1.45 2.59 7.58
CA ASP A 340 -2.54 2.17 6.70
C ASP A 340 -3.72 3.13 6.82
N VAL A 341 -4.44 3.32 5.72
CA VAL A 341 -5.63 4.17 5.63
C VAL A 341 -6.68 3.40 4.83
N ARG A 342 -7.87 3.24 5.39
CA ARG A 342 -8.97 2.48 4.78
C ARG A 342 -10.29 3.22 4.95
N VAL A 343 -11.16 3.15 3.94
CA VAL A 343 -12.55 3.58 4.09
C VAL A 343 -13.35 2.38 4.61
N GLY A 344 -13.98 2.54 5.78
CA GLY A 344 -14.85 1.54 6.36
C GLY A 344 -16.20 1.44 5.64
N PRO A 345 -16.94 0.34 5.84
CA PRO A 345 -18.27 0.17 5.25
C PRO A 345 -19.29 1.20 5.75
N ASP A 346 -19.02 1.85 6.89
CA ASP A 346 -19.79 2.96 7.45
C ASP A 346 -19.43 4.33 6.83
N GLY A 347 -18.44 4.39 5.94
CA GLY A 347 -17.95 5.61 5.31
C GLY A 347 -17.03 6.47 6.17
N TYR A 348 -16.52 5.96 7.30
CA TYR A 348 -15.44 6.61 8.05
C TYR A 348 -14.07 6.20 7.49
N LEU A 349 -13.05 7.02 7.75
CA LEU A 349 -11.67 6.58 7.57
C LEU A 349 -11.21 5.82 8.81
N TYR A 350 -10.53 4.70 8.60
CA TYR A 350 -9.83 3.93 9.63
C TYR A 350 -8.34 4.00 9.35
N VAL A 351 -7.57 4.38 10.36
CA VAL A 351 -6.14 4.68 10.22
C VAL A 351 -5.34 3.86 11.24
N LEU A 352 -4.24 3.26 10.80
CA LEU A 352 -3.27 2.58 11.66
C LEU A 352 -1.99 3.41 11.77
N THR A 353 -1.42 3.51 12.96
CA THR A 353 -0.13 4.19 13.19
C THR A 353 1.04 3.20 13.28
N ASP A 354 2.21 3.55 12.71
CA ASP A 354 3.42 2.72 12.61
C ASP A 354 4.33 2.91 13.84
N GLU A 355 3.83 2.59 15.03
CA GLU A 355 4.50 2.84 16.31
C GLU A 355 4.49 1.59 17.20
N SER A 356 5.37 1.53 18.20
CA SER A 356 5.36 0.44 19.20
C SER A 356 4.11 0.46 20.09
N ASP A 357 3.57 1.66 20.35
CA ASP A 357 2.27 1.88 21.00
C ASP A 357 1.29 2.46 19.95
N GLY A 358 1.09 1.70 18.87
CA GLY A 358 0.28 2.11 17.74
C GLY A 358 -1.21 2.15 18.06
N GLU A 359 -1.94 2.90 17.23
CA GLU A 359 -3.36 3.19 17.39
C GLU A 359 -4.16 2.67 16.19
N LEU A 360 -5.39 2.23 16.45
CA LEU A 360 -6.47 2.18 15.46
C LEU A 360 -7.33 3.43 15.68
N LEU A 361 -7.39 4.29 14.66
CA LEU A 361 -8.16 5.52 14.68
C LEU A 361 -9.37 5.41 13.78
N LYS A 362 -10.47 6.03 14.18
CA LYS A 362 -11.63 6.34 13.34
C LYS A 362 -11.68 7.84 13.11
N VAL A 363 -11.71 8.25 11.84
CA VAL A 363 -11.55 9.65 11.42
C VAL A 363 -12.74 10.07 10.55
N SER A 364 -13.26 11.27 10.83
CA SER A 364 -14.32 11.93 10.06
C SER A 364 -13.97 13.41 9.87
N PRO A 365 -14.57 14.10 8.88
CA PRO A 365 -14.42 15.54 8.74
C PRO A 365 -15.14 16.34 9.83
#